data_AF-A0A2N5UGM9-F1
#
_entry.id   AF-A0A2N5UGM9-F1
#
_cell.length_a   1.000
_cell.length_b   1.000
_cell.length_c   1.000
_cell.angle_alpha   90.00
_cell.angle_beta   90.00
_cell.angle_gamma   90.00
#
_symmetry.space_group_name_H-M   'P 1'
#
loop_
_entity.id
_entity.type
_entity.pdbx_description
1 polymer ?
#
loop_
_entity_poly.entity_id
_entity_poly.type
_entity_poly.pdbx_seq_one_letter_code
_entity_poly.pdbx_strand_id
1 'polypeptide(L)'
;MVEQPIHHTYDFIERDGNCMFRAFSHWKFSSQDEHKRIREHLIQYAKLDREFISEYLNGEAEVDPWITKMAKVGVWGDSLALELLAKCYKVILFVISHNNIGGGTLREYHPHERSHYSRTDVYFLFHSLKHFEILDPYGQ
;
A
#
# COMPACT_ATOMS: atom_id res chain seq x y z
N MET A 1 -28.46 5.57 16.56
CA MET A 1 -27.05 5.15 16.48
C MET A 1 -26.29 6.37 16.02
N VAL A 2 -25.37 6.91 16.82
CA VAL A 2 -24.55 8.04 16.38
C VAL A 2 -23.48 7.42 15.48
N GLU A 3 -23.53 7.68 14.17
CA GLU A 3 -22.43 7.34 13.27
C GLU A 3 -21.21 8.11 13.77
N GLN A 4 -20.21 7.40 14.29
CA GLN A 4 -18.93 8.03 14.54
C GLN A 4 -18.27 8.25 13.17
N PRO A 5 -17.85 9.48 12.85
CA PRO A 5 -17.17 9.74 11.59
C PRO A 5 -15.86 8.94 11.53
N ILE A 6 -15.57 8.34 10.38
CA ILE A 6 -14.27 7.70 10.12
C ILE A 6 -13.19 8.78 10.18
N HIS A 7 -12.10 8.50 10.89
CA HIS A 7 -10.97 9.42 11.02
C HIS A 7 -9.82 9.03 10.09
N HIS A 8 -8.98 9.99 9.75
CA HIS A 8 -7.68 9.72 9.15
C HIS A 8 -6.63 10.58 9.83
N THR A 9 -5.38 10.13 9.80
CA THR A 9 -4.26 10.93 10.29
C THR A 9 -3.96 12.11 9.37
N TYR A 10 -3.45 13.22 9.91
CA TYR A 10 -3.03 14.39 9.13
C TYR A 10 -1.60 14.75 9.47
N ASP A 11 -0.73 14.78 8.46
CA ASP A 11 0.72 15.04 8.59
C ASP A 11 1.42 14.13 9.61
N PHE A 12 0.86 12.95 9.84
CA PHE A 12 1.47 11.94 10.68
C PHE A 12 2.52 11.18 9.88
N ILE A 13 2.20 10.78 8.65
CA ILE A 13 3.15 10.09 7.76
C ILE A 13 4.07 11.11 7.09
N GLU A 14 5.38 10.87 7.12
CA GLU A 14 6.35 11.79 6.50
C GLU A 14 6.17 11.90 4.98
N ARG A 15 6.37 13.13 4.46
CA ARG A 15 6.19 13.51 3.05
C ARG A 15 7.51 13.50 2.26
N ASP A 16 8.25 12.40 2.34
CA ASP A 16 9.57 12.23 1.73
C ASP A 16 9.58 11.32 0.49
N GLY A 17 8.39 11.04 -0.05
CA GLY A 17 8.17 10.11 -1.15
C GLY A 17 8.18 8.62 -0.75
N ASN A 18 8.35 8.31 0.54
CA ASN A 18 8.20 6.97 1.08
C ASN A 18 6.87 6.75 1.79
N CYS A 19 5.91 7.68 1.72
CA CYS A 19 4.69 7.69 2.52
C CYS A 19 3.91 6.35 2.50
N MET A 20 3.73 5.71 1.34
CA MET A 20 3.12 4.38 1.27
C MET A 20 3.87 3.33 2.10
N PHE A 21 5.21 3.30 1.97
CA PHE A 21 6.06 2.36 2.71
C PHE A 21 6.13 2.68 4.21
N ARG A 22 6.10 3.97 4.57
CA ARG A 22 6.04 4.44 5.96
C ARG A 22 4.72 4.08 6.62
N ALA A 23 3.60 4.18 5.90
CA ALA A 23 2.30 3.74 6.40
C ALA A 23 2.31 2.23 6.72
N PHE A 24 2.77 1.39 5.77
CA PHE A 24 2.95 -0.04 6.00
C PHE A 24 3.93 -0.34 7.13
N SER A 25 5.02 0.42 7.22
CA SER A 25 6.01 0.31 8.31
C SER A 25 5.33 0.57 9.66
N HIS A 26 4.55 1.64 9.76
CA HIS A 26 3.83 1.94 11.00
C HIS A 26 2.86 0.81 11.35
N TRP A 27 2.09 0.31 10.41
CA TRP A 27 1.15 -0.78 10.66
C TRP A 27 1.86 -2.06 11.15
N LYS A 28 3.03 -2.40 10.59
CA LYS A 28 3.74 -3.65 10.96
C LYS A 28 4.68 -3.53 12.15
N PHE A 29 5.28 -2.37 12.37
CA PHE A 29 6.36 -2.20 13.33
C PHE A 29 6.08 -1.11 14.37
N SER A 30 4.90 -0.50 14.33
CA SER A 30 4.57 0.67 15.16
C SER A 30 5.60 1.82 15.02
N SER A 31 6.29 1.90 13.87
CA SER A 31 7.29 2.90 13.54
C SER A 31 7.33 3.16 12.03
N GLN A 32 7.62 4.39 11.61
CA GLN A 32 7.80 4.74 10.20
C GLN A 32 9.23 4.47 9.69
N ASP A 33 10.19 4.17 10.57
CA ASP A 33 11.62 4.12 10.24
C ASP A 33 12.01 2.85 9.46
N GLU A 34 11.23 1.79 9.58
CA GLU A 34 11.44 0.52 8.88
C GLU A 34 10.89 0.53 7.43
N HIS A 35 10.58 1.71 6.88
CA HIS A 35 10.03 1.86 5.53
C HIS A 35 10.93 1.28 4.43
N LYS A 36 12.26 1.28 4.62
CA LYS A 36 13.22 0.64 3.71
C LYS A 36 13.04 -0.87 3.69
N ARG A 37 12.82 -1.48 4.86
CA ARG A 37 12.57 -2.92 5.00
C ARG A 37 11.25 -3.33 4.34
N ILE A 38 10.20 -2.52 4.47
CA ILE A 38 8.95 -2.75 3.72
C ILE A 38 9.21 -2.75 2.22
N ARG A 39 9.98 -1.78 1.71
CA ARG A 39 10.34 -1.69 0.29
C ARG A 39 11.17 -2.90 -0.16
N GLU A 40 12.13 -3.33 0.65
CA GLU A 40 12.94 -4.53 0.36
C GLU A 40 12.08 -5.79 0.26
N HIS A 41 11.14 -5.99 1.18
CA HIS A 41 10.20 -7.13 1.11
C HIS A 41 9.35 -7.06 -0.17
N LEU A 42 8.85 -5.88 -0.56
CA LEU A 42 8.13 -5.69 -1.82
C LEU A 42 9.00 -6.11 -3.01
N ILE A 43 10.26 -5.65 -3.09
CA ILE A 43 11.16 -5.96 -4.20
C ILE A 43 11.53 -7.43 -4.24
N GLN A 44 11.74 -8.07 -3.08
CA GLN A 44 11.97 -9.51 -3.01
C GLN A 44 10.76 -10.29 -3.50
N TYR A 45 9.55 -9.91 -3.08
CA TYR A 45 8.31 -10.54 -3.54
C TYR A 45 8.10 -10.33 -5.05
N ALA A 46 8.35 -9.12 -5.56
CA ALA A 46 8.22 -8.79 -6.98
C ALA A 46 9.12 -9.65 -7.88
N LYS A 47 10.32 -10.01 -7.40
CA LYS A 47 11.23 -10.91 -8.13
C LYS A 47 10.73 -12.36 -8.21
N LEU A 48 9.85 -12.76 -7.30
CA LEU A 48 9.23 -14.10 -7.28
C LEU A 48 7.96 -14.15 -8.14
N ASP A 49 7.24 -13.05 -8.25
CA ASP A 49 5.94 -12.94 -8.93
C ASP A 49 6.05 -12.11 -10.23
N ARG A 50 7.07 -12.40 -11.05
CA ARG A 50 7.37 -11.63 -12.28
C ARG A 50 6.24 -11.72 -13.31
N GLU A 51 5.64 -12.89 -13.46
CA GLU A 51 4.55 -13.12 -14.43
C GLU A 51 3.38 -12.17 -14.17
N PHE A 52 2.92 -12.08 -12.92
CA PHE A 52 1.88 -11.13 -12.53
C PHE A 52 2.26 -9.66 -12.86
N ILE A 53 3.50 -9.27 -12.60
CA ILE A 53 3.97 -7.91 -12.90
C ILE A 53 4.01 -7.67 -14.40
N SER A 54 4.48 -8.64 -15.16
CA SER A 54 4.57 -8.63 -16.62
C SER A 54 3.18 -8.43 -17.24
N GLU A 55 2.18 -9.17 -16.74
CA GLU A 55 0.78 -9.01 -17.13
C GLU A 55 0.24 -7.63 -16.76
N TYR A 56 0.50 -7.16 -15.53
CA TYR A 56 0.04 -5.85 -15.06
C TYR A 56 0.62 -4.69 -15.88
N LEU A 57 1.90 -4.78 -16.24
CA LEU A 57 2.63 -3.77 -17.02
C LEU A 57 2.45 -3.93 -18.54
N ASN A 58 1.75 -4.97 -19.00
CA ASN A 58 1.58 -5.34 -20.40
C ASN A 58 2.90 -5.63 -21.14
N GLY A 59 3.86 -6.25 -20.46
CA GLY A 59 5.09 -6.74 -21.10
C GLY A 59 6.27 -7.01 -20.17
N GLU A 60 6.99 -8.10 -20.44
CA GLU A 60 8.15 -8.53 -19.66
C GLU A 60 9.30 -7.52 -19.69
N ALA A 61 9.42 -6.75 -20.78
CA ALA A 61 10.45 -5.73 -20.92
C ALA A 61 10.34 -4.60 -19.87
N GLU A 62 9.16 -4.38 -19.29
CA GLU A 62 8.89 -3.33 -18.31
C GLU A 62 9.15 -3.77 -16.85
N VAL A 63 9.28 -5.08 -16.61
CA VAL A 63 9.41 -5.65 -15.26
C VAL A 63 10.70 -5.17 -14.59
N ASP A 64 11.85 -5.35 -15.21
CA ASP A 64 13.14 -4.96 -14.63
C ASP A 64 13.30 -3.43 -14.47
N PRO A 65 12.88 -2.59 -15.45
CA PRO A 65 12.79 -1.15 -15.26
C PRO A 65 11.93 -0.76 -14.06
N TRP A 66 10.75 -1.38 -13.90
CA TRP A 66 9.86 -1.11 -12.78
C TRP A 66 10.49 -1.52 -11.45
N ILE A 67 11.02 -2.74 -11.32
CA ILE A 67 11.70 -3.22 -10.10
C ILE A 67 12.86 -2.31 -9.74
N THR A 68 13.71 -1.96 -10.71
CA THR A 68 14.89 -1.11 -10.50
C THR A 68 14.49 0.29 -10.03
N LYS A 69 13.41 0.86 -10.59
CA LYS A 69 12.87 2.15 -10.17
C LYS A 69 12.27 2.05 -8.77
N MET A 70 11.41 1.07 -8.52
CA MET A 70 10.70 0.88 -7.26
C MET A 70 11.62 0.54 -6.09
N ALA A 71 12.81 0.00 -6.36
CA ALA A 71 13.82 -0.27 -5.33
C ALA A 71 14.47 1.01 -4.75
N LYS A 72 14.39 2.15 -5.44
CA LYS A 72 15.03 3.39 -5.00
C LYS A 72 14.23 4.06 -3.88
N VAL A 73 14.90 4.38 -2.77
CA VAL A 73 14.31 5.15 -1.67
C VAL A 73 13.86 6.53 -2.17
N GLY A 74 12.70 6.99 -1.70
CA GLY A 74 12.05 8.23 -2.14
C GLY A 74 11.19 8.10 -3.40
N VAL A 75 11.24 6.96 -4.12
CA VAL A 75 10.32 6.70 -5.22
C VAL A 75 8.95 6.35 -4.67
N TRP A 76 7.94 7.06 -5.16
CA TRP A 76 6.55 6.87 -4.74
C TRP A 76 6.04 5.48 -5.13
N GLY A 77 5.20 4.93 -4.26
CA GLY A 77 4.42 3.74 -4.58
C GLY A 77 3.38 4.01 -5.65
N ASP A 78 3.06 2.97 -6.41
CA ASP A 78 1.98 2.96 -7.40
C ASP A 78 0.95 1.86 -7.08
N SER A 79 -0.06 1.73 -7.93
CA SER A 79 -1.10 0.70 -7.76
C SER A 79 -0.53 -0.72 -7.80
N LEU A 80 0.48 -0.99 -8.63
CA LEU A 80 1.13 -2.30 -8.68
C LEU A 80 1.86 -2.61 -7.36
N ALA A 81 2.55 -1.63 -6.78
CA ALA A 81 3.17 -1.80 -5.48
C ALA A 81 2.15 -2.09 -4.37
N LEU A 82 0.96 -1.47 -4.41
CA LEU A 82 -0.14 -1.77 -3.48
C LEU A 82 -0.66 -3.20 -3.64
N GLU A 83 -0.85 -3.68 -4.88
CA GLU A 83 -1.22 -5.08 -5.17
C GLU A 83 -0.20 -6.06 -4.57
N LEU A 84 1.08 -5.82 -4.84
CA LEU A 84 2.16 -6.69 -4.37
C LEU A 84 2.34 -6.62 -2.86
N LEU A 85 2.12 -5.47 -2.22
CA LEU A 85 2.13 -5.35 -0.76
C LEU A 85 0.96 -6.11 -0.12
N ALA A 86 -0.24 -6.04 -0.71
CA ALA A 86 -1.40 -6.80 -0.24
C ALA A 86 -1.12 -8.31 -0.27
N LYS A 87 -0.53 -8.79 -1.37
CA LYS A 87 -0.08 -10.18 -1.54
C LYS A 87 1.04 -10.57 -0.57
N CYS A 88 2.11 -9.77 -0.51
CA CYS A 88 3.30 -10.02 0.31
C CYS A 88 2.95 -10.11 1.80
N TYR A 89 2.11 -9.21 2.31
CA TYR A 89 1.73 -9.15 3.72
C TYR A 89 0.45 -9.91 4.06
N LYS A 90 -0.16 -10.59 3.08
CA LYS A 90 -1.41 -11.37 3.23
C LYS A 90 -2.52 -10.54 3.88
N VAL A 91 -2.75 -9.34 3.35
CA VAL A 91 -3.67 -8.34 3.91
C VAL A 91 -4.71 -7.94 2.88
N ILE A 92 -5.96 -7.74 3.31
CA ILE A 92 -6.96 -7.04 2.52
C ILE A 92 -6.74 -5.55 2.72
N LEU A 93 -6.32 -4.86 1.67
CA LEU A 93 -5.98 -3.46 1.72
C LEU A 93 -7.06 -2.62 1.04
N PHE A 94 -7.61 -1.66 1.78
CA PHE A 94 -8.54 -0.67 1.27
C PHE A 94 -7.83 0.67 1.13
N VAL A 95 -7.89 1.29 -0.04
CA VAL A 95 -7.35 2.62 -0.30
C VAL A 95 -8.48 3.57 -0.66
N ILE A 96 -8.77 4.51 0.24
CA ILE A 96 -9.70 5.60 -0.02
C ILE A 96 -8.90 6.77 -0.58
N SER A 97 -9.22 7.22 -1.79
CA SER A 97 -8.63 8.43 -2.35
C SER A 97 -9.64 9.57 -2.38
N HIS A 98 -9.20 10.79 -2.12
CA HIS A 98 -10.03 11.99 -2.27
C HIS A 98 -9.30 13.05 -3.10
N ASN A 99 -10.04 13.73 -3.99
CA ASN A 99 -9.52 14.84 -4.79
C ASN A 99 -10.33 16.14 -4.56
N ASN A 100 -9.69 17.28 -4.81
CA ASN A 100 -10.25 18.62 -4.57
C ASN A 100 -11.41 19.00 -5.52
N ILE A 101 -11.79 18.12 -6.45
CA ILE A 101 -12.80 18.39 -7.49
C ILE A 101 -14.15 17.74 -7.11
N GLY A 102 -14.26 17.15 -5.92
CA GLY A 102 -15.52 16.58 -5.44
C GLY A 102 -15.70 15.15 -5.93
N GLY A 103 -14.82 14.25 -5.50
CA GLY A 103 -14.95 12.82 -5.72
C GLY A 103 -13.99 12.03 -4.85
N GLY A 104 -14.51 10.98 -4.21
CA GLY A 104 -13.70 9.97 -3.54
C GLY A 104 -13.77 8.64 -4.28
N THR A 105 -12.69 7.87 -4.28
CA THR A 105 -12.68 6.49 -4.78
C THR A 105 -12.29 5.53 -3.67
N LEU A 106 -12.84 4.32 -3.70
CA LEU A 106 -12.39 3.19 -2.91
C LEU A 106 -11.76 2.18 -3.86
N ARG A 107 -10.54 1.74 -3.57
CA ARG A 107 -9.91 0.58 -4.22
C ARG A 107 -9.60 -0.49 -3.20
N GLU A 108 -9.81 -1.73 -3.60
CA GLU A 108 -9.56 -2.92 -2.80
C GLU A 108 -8.43 -3.72 -3.44
N TYR A 109 -7.50 -4.19 -2.61
CA TYR A 109 -6.38 -5.02 -2.99
C TYR A 109 -6.43 -6.29 -2.14
N HIS A 110 -6.35 -7.45 -2.78
CA HIS A 110 -6.51 -8.74 -2.10
C HIS A 110 -5.21 -9.53 -2.06
N PRO A 111 -5.01 -10.35 -1.01
CA PRO A 111 -3.91 -11.30 -1.00
C PRO A 111 -4.14 -12.43 -2.02
N HIS A 112 -3.06 -13.12 -2.42
CA HIS A 112 -3.19 -14.38 -3.18
C HIS A 112 -3.96 -15.45 -2.39
N GLU A 113 -4.61 -16.36 -3.13
CA GLU A 113 -5.38 -17.53 -2.68
C GLU A 113 -5.69 -17.61 -1.19
N ARG A 114 -6.98 -17.48 -0.85
CA ARG A 114 -7.49 -17.67 0.51
C ARG A 114 -7.10 -19.07 0.99
N SER A 115 -6.12 -19.21 1.88
CA SER A 115 -6.01 -20.46 2.65
C SER A 115 -7.29 -20.54 3.48
N HIS A 116 -8.12 -21.55 3.24
CA HIS A 116 -9.24 -21.82 4.12
C HIS A 116 -8.71 -21.93 5.56
N TYR A 117 -9.32 -21.18 6.49
CA TYR A 117 -9.13 -21.20 7.95
C TYR A 117 -8.09 -20.27 8.64
N SER A 118 -7.46 -19.29 7.98
CA SER A 118 -6.63 -18.30 8.69
C SER A 118 -7.25 -16.90 8.76
N ARG A 119 -7.06 -16.22 9.89
CA ARG A 119 -7.45 -14.80 10.07
C ARG A 119 -6.61 -13.95 9.11
N THR A 120 -7.28 -13.14 8.29
CA THR A 120 -6.63 -12.18 7.39
C THR A 120 -6.73 -10.78 7.99
N ASP A 121 -5.62 -10.06 8.05
CA ASP A 121 -5.62 -8.67 8.49
C ASP A 121 -6.33 -7.79 7.45
N VAL A 122 -6.94 -6.70 7.91
CA VAL A 122 -7.49 -5.65 7.05
C VAL A 122 -6.76 -4.36 7.38
N TYR A 123 -6.31 -3.64 6.35
CA TYR A 123 -5.59 -2.38 6.52
C TYR A 123 -6.19 -1.30 5.62
N PHE A 124 -6.30 -0.08 6.15
CA PHE A 124 -6.95 1.04 5.47
C PHE A 124 -5.97 2.20 5.30
N LEU A 125 -5.82 2.65 4.06
CA LEU A 125 -5.03 3.81 3.70
C LEU A 125 -5.92 4.92 3.16
N PHE A 126 -5.56 6.15 3.50
CA PHE A 126 -6.12 7.34 2.91
C PHE A 126 -5.10 7.97 1.96
N HIS A 127 -5.50 8.23 0.71
CA HIS A 127 -4.65 8.86 -0.29
C HIS A 127 -5.23 10.22 -0.69
N SER A 128 -4.59 11.29 -0.20
CA SER A 128 -5.00 12.67 -0.50
C SER A 128 -4.01 13.31 -1.46
N LEU A 129 -4.49 13.76 -2.62
CA LEU A 129 -3.71 14.38 -3.68
C LEU A 129 -2.54 13.51 -4.19
N LYS A 130 -1.44 13.48 -3.44
CA LYS A 130 -0.18 12.80 -3.75
C LYS A 130 0.50 12.23 -2.49
N HIS A 131 -0.26 11.96 -1.43
CA HIS A 131 0.27 11.54 -0.13
C HIS A 131 -0.63 10.50 0.53
N PHE A 132 0.01 9.50 1.15
CA PHE A 132 -0.66 8.46 1.92
C PHE A 132 -0.64 8.80 3.41
N GLU A 133 -1.80 8.66 4.03
CA GLU A 133 -2.03 8.70 5.47
C GLU A 133 -2.77 7.43 5.88
N ILE A 134 -2.92 7.24 7.20
CA ILE A 134 -3.64 6.10 7.75
C ILE A 134 -5.10 6.51 7.90
N LEU A 135 -5.99 5.66 7.40
CA LEU A 135 -7.40 5.75 7.73
C LEU A 135 -7.64 4.91 8.99
N ASP A 136 -8.22 5.52 10.00
CA ASP A 136 -8.66 4.85 11.22
C ASP A 136 -10.20 4.78 11.22
N PRO A 137 -10.77 3.65 10.76
CA PRO A 137 -12.21 3.44 10.77
C PRO A 137 -12.76 3.10 12.16
N TYR A 138 -11.90 2.90 13.17
CA TYR A 138 -12.31 2.45 14.50
C TYR A 138 -12.13 3.50 15.60
N GLY A 139 -11.45 4.62 15.30
CA GLY A 139 -11.29 5.75 16.22
C GLY A 139 -10.47 5.41 17.46
N GLN A 140 -9.44 4.57 17.33
CA GLN A 140 -8.62 4.04 18.44
C GLN A 140 -7.21 4.64 18.46
#